data_AF-A0A9E0KJC8-F1
#
_entry.id   AF-A0A9E0KJC8-F1
#
_cell.length_a   1.000
_cell.length_b   1.000
_cell.length_c   1.000
_cell.angle_alpha   90.00
_cell.angle_beta   90.00
_cell.angle_gamma   90.00
#
_symmetry.space_group_name_H-M   'P 1'
#
loop_
_entity.id
_entity.type
_entity.pdbx_description
1 polymer ?
#
loop_
_entity_poly.entity_id
_entity_poly.type
_entity_poly.pdbx_seq_one_letter_code
_entity_poly.pdbx_strand_id
1 'polypeptide(L)'
;RVLQGKFTDDNGNLWKANWGADLSSMDDSKMGVENITLNPSTMQTYVYDLKTNKKNGLAAAKVQLKNFVNEMSRLPSGSAELKTFLEQKMDVDLFLRAYAVNVMVGMWDDYWFNTNNFYFYFDTNGKFYFIPYDYDNTLGTSSGMNSGTQDMLNWGALDDSRLLMKKIMSITAFKNQYKAYIKELANANNDLFDTNKSIARIKQWHAMIGDYIVNDTNEDMLIEDKPASWGNAGFYRLFTGDDKGGNAGDANFFKTKIKSITW
;
A
#
# COMPACT_ATOMS: atom_id res chain seq x y z
N ARG A 1 -16.14 -1.27 7.60
CA ARG A 1 -15.46 -2.36 8.34
C ARG A 1 -14.50 -1.84 9.42
N VAL A 2 -13.86 -0.66 9.26
CA VAL A 2 -13.09 0.02 10.33
C VAL A 2 -14.00 0.61 11.44
N LEU A 3 -15.18 1.14 11.08
CA LEU A 3 -16.13 1.78 12.01
C LEU A 3 -16.89 0.83 12.97
N GLN A 4 -16.57 -0.47 13.01
CA GLN A 4 -17.24 -1.44 13.88
C GLN A 4 -16.33 -2.06 14.96
N GLY A 5 -15.09 -1.58 15.15
CA GLY A 5 -14.25 -1.98 16.29
C GLY A 5 -13.99 -3.48 16.39
N LYS A 6 -13.51 -4.12 15.31
CA LYS A 6 -13.23 -5.57 15.28
C LYS A 6 -11.95 -6.00 16.00
N PHE A 7 -11.23 -5.07 16.63
CA PHE A 7 -10.11 -5.41 17.48
C PHE A 7 -10.66 -5.80 18.85
N THR A 8 -10.17 -6.91 19.39
CA THR A 8 -10.56 -7.35 20.74
C THR A 8 -10.22 -6.30 21.79
N ASP A 9 -9.11 -5.59 21.59
CA ASP A 9 -8.64 -4.45 22.36
C ASP A 9 -7.58 -3.65 21.56
N ASP A 10 -7.06 -2.58 22.15
CA ASP A 10 -6.01 -1.71 21.62
C ASP A 10 -4.60 -1.99 22.17
N ASN A 11 -4.40 -3.11 22.88
CA ASN A 11 -3.14 -3.47 23.55
C ASN A 11 -2.17 -4.24 22.65
N GLY A 12 -2.49 -4.42 21.37
CA GLY A 12 -1.66 -5.14 20.42
C GLY A 12 -0.39 -4.41 19.98
N ASN A 13 0.37 -5.05 19.09
CA ASN A 13 1.65 -4.55 18.60
C ASN A 13 1.47 -3.88 17.23
N LEU A 14 1.52 -2.56 17.19
CA LEU A 14 1.56 -1.77 15.96
C LEU A 14 3.00 -1.58 15.52
N TRP A 15 3.29 -1.92 14.28
CA TRP A 15 4.58 -1.75 13.65
C TRP A 15 4.46 -0.79 12.47
N LYS A 16 5.41 0.14 12.36
CA LYS A 16 5.68 0.87 11.11
C LYS A 16 6.71 0.07 10.32
N ALA A 17 6.42 -0.20 9.06
CA ALA A 17 7.36 -0.78 8.12
C ALA A 17 7.97 0.33 7.26
N ASN A 18 9.27 0.54 7.44
CA ASN A 18 10.09 1.42 6.62
C ASN A 18 10.70 0.63 5.44
N TRP A 19 11.37 1.34 4.54
CA TRP A 19 11.97 0.76 3.34
C TRP A 19 12.84 -0.47 3.64
N GLY A 20 12.65 -1.53 2.84
CA GLY A 20 13.28 -2.85 3.03
C GLY A 20 12.40 -3.85 3.80
N ALA A 21 11.15 -3.50 4.12
CA ALA A 21 10.21 -4.34 4.85
C ALA A 21 9.58 -5.43 3.97
N ASP A 22 10.39 -6.40 3.57
CA ASP A 22 10.05 -7.47 2.61
C ASP A 22 9.14 -8.61 3.16
N LEU A 23 9.00 -8.72 4.49
CA LEU A 23 8.26 -9.79 5.19
C LEU A 23 8.69 -11.21 4.76
N SER A 24 9.96 -11.37 4.38
CA SER A 24 10.54 -12.61 3.89
C SER A 24 11.49 -13.28 4.90
N SER A 25 12.29 -12.47 5.59
CA SER A 25 13.33 -12.92 6.52
C SER A 25 13.38 -12.01 7.74
N MET A 26 13.16 -12.60 8.92
CA MET A 26 13.06 -11.87 10.18
C MET A 26 14.35 -11.96 10.97
N ASP A 27 15.15 -10.91 10.89
CA ASP A 27 16.34 -10.68 11.72
C ASP A 27 15.99 -9.72 12.87
N ASP A 28 16.49 -10.01 14.08
CA ASP A 28 16.35 -9.11 15.23
C ASP A 28 16.97 -7.73 15.00
N SER A 29 18.00 -7.64 14.16
CA SER A 29 18.64 -6.37 13.80
C SER A 29 17.72 -5.44 13.01
N LYS A 30 16.77 -5.98 12.25
CA LYS A 30 15.79 -5.23 11.45
C LYS A 30 14.62 -4.68 12.27
N MET A 31 14.45 -5.14 13.51
CA MET A 31 13.30 -4.81 14.37
C MET A 31 13.73 -4.01 15.60
N GLY A 32 13.01 -2.97 15.96
CA GLY A 32 13.37 -2.18 17.14
C GLY A 32 12.36 -1.11 17.50
N VAL A 33 12.81 -0.14 18.31
CA VAL A 33 12.08 1.08 18.64
C VAL A 33 12.93 2.25 18.17
N GLU A 34 12.42 3.02 17.21
CA GLU A 34 13.09 4.18 16.65
C GLU A 34 13.43 5.22 17.72
N ASN A 35 14.63 5.80 17.58
CA ASN A 35 15.05 6.99 18.30
C ASN A 35 15.43 8.05 17.27
N ILE A 36 14.48 8.95 16.99
CA ILE A 36 14.67 10.03 16.02
C ILE A 36 15.22 11.25 16.74
N THR A 37 16.43 11.67 16.36
CA THR A 37 17.14 12.81 16.96
C THR A 37 17.54 13.80 15.89
N LEU A 38 17.74 15.08 16.27
CA LEU A 38 18.23 16.10 15.34
C LEU A 38 19.64 15.81 14.81
N ASN A 39 20.45 15.05 15.55
CA ASN A 39 21.75 14.60 15.09
C ASN A 39 21.61 13.24 14.37
N PRO A 40 21.87 13.14 13.06
CA PRO A 40 21.79 11.88 12.33
C PRO A 40 22.73 10.80 12.88
N SER A 41 23.86 11.17 13.51
CA SER A 41 24.82 10.21 14.05
C SER A 41 24.31 9.47 15.29
N THR A 42 23.25 9.96 15.93
CA THR A 42 22.63 9.35 17.11
C THR A 42 21.24 8.78 16.82
N MET A 43 20.76 8.96 15.59
CA MET A 43 19.47 8.45 15.14
C MET A 43 19.52 6.93 15.01
N GLN A 44 18.48 6.27 15.47
CA GLN A 44 18.31 4.82 15.32
C GLN A 44 17.01 4.55 14.58
N THR A 45 17.13 3.91 13.42
CA THR A 45 16.00 3.48 12.59
C THR A 45 15.99 1.98 12.39
N TYR A 46 14.79 1.43 12.22
CA TYR A 46 14.58 0.00 12.00
C TYR A 46 13.68 -0.19 10.79
N VAL A 47 13.86 -1.29 10.07
CA VAL A 47 12.95 -1.69 8.99
C VAL A 47 11.54 -1.91 9.55
N TYR A 48 11.46 -2.54 10.72
CA TYR A 48 10.24 -2.73 11.47
C TYR A 48 10.34 -1.98 12.79
N ASP A 49 9.69 -0.83 12.88
CA ASP A 49 9.66 -0.01 14.08
C ASP A 49 8.40 -0.26 14.91
N LEU A 50 8.57 -0.70 16.14
CA LEU A 50 7.50 -0.94 17.08
C LEU A 50 6.97 0.41 17.62
N LYS A 51 5.69 0.68 17.40
CA LYS A 51 5.01 1.93 17.78
C LYS A 51 4.23 1.82 19.09
N THR A 52 3.80 0.62 19.50
CA THR A 52 3.12 0.37 20.79
C THR A 52 3.92 -0.60 21.67
N ASN A 53 3.61 -0.72 22.97
CA ASN A 53 4.27 -1.67 23.88
C ASN A 53 5.83 -1.55 23.95
N LYS A 54 6.39 -0.38 23.60
CA LYS A 54 7.82 -0.16 23.37
C LYS A 54 8.74 -0.53 24.55
N LYS A 55 8.30 -0.25 25.79
CA LYS A 55 9.15 -0.34 26.98
C LYS A 55 9.49 -1.78 27.38
N ASN A 56 8.49 -2.65 27.41
CA ASN A 56 8.62 -4.02 27.91
C ASN A 56 8.15 -5.08 26.90
N GLY A 57 7.49 -4.69 25.81
CA GLY A 57 6.87 -5.60 24.84
C GLY A 57 7.73 -5.92 23.62
N LEU A 58 8.84 -5.22 23.40
CA LEU A 58 9.65 -5.37 22.18
C LEU A 58 10.10 -6.83 21.94
N ALA A 59 10.63 -7.50 22.96
CA ALA A 59 11.10 -8.87 22.82
C ALA A 59 9.97 -9.84 22.38
N ALA A 60 8.80 -9.73 23.01
CA ALA A 60 7.63 -10.54 22.67
C ALA A 60 7.10 -10.20 21.27
N ALA A 61 7.06 -8.92 20.92
CA ALA A 61 6.60 -8.46 19.62
C ALA A 61 7.51 -8.97 18.48
N LYS A 62 8.85 -8.99 18.68
CA LYS A 62 9.79 -9.58 17.72
C LYS A 62 9.53 -11.07 17.50
N VAL A 63 9.29 -11.81 18.58
CA VAL A 63 8.96 -13.25 18.50
C VAL A 63 7.65 -13.46 17.73
N GLN A 64 6.62 -12.65 17.98
CA GLN A 64 5.35 -12.71 17.27
C GLN A 64 5.52 -12.53 15.75
N LEU A 65 6.25 -11.48 15.33
CA LEU A 65 6.49 -11.22 13.91
C LEU A 65 7.34 -12.32 13.26
N LYS A 66 8.40 -12.79 13.94
CA LYS A 66 9.22 -13.94 13.50
C LYS A 66 8.38 -15.19 13.28
N ASN A 67 7.53 -15.54 14.23
CA ASN A 67 6.71 -16.74 14.15
C ASN A 67 5.73 -16.65 12.99
N PHE A 68 5.05 -15.50 12.80
CA PHE A 68 4.15 -15.29 11.67
C PHE A 68 4.82 -15.53 10.32
N VAL A 69 6.00 -14.93 10.08
CA VAL A 69 6.73 -15.08 8.82
C VAL A 69 7.28 -16.49 8.64
N ASN A 70 7.87 -17.08 9.70
CA ASN A 70 8.48 -18.42 9.63
C ASN A 70 7.43 -19.52 9.40
N GLU A 71 6.28 -19.45 10.07
CA GLU A 71 5.17 -20.39 9.87
C GLU A 71 4.61 -20.27 8.46
N MET A 72 4.33 -19.05 7.98
CA MET A 72 3.88 -18.81 6.61
C MET A 72 4.86 -19.33 5.56
N SER A 73 6.16 -19.12 5.76
CA SER A 73 7.21 -19.51 4.82
C SER A 73 7.22 -21.02 4.55
N ARG A 74 7.05 -21.82 5.61
CA ARG A 74 7.07 -23.30 5.57
C ARG A 74 5.88 -23.93 4.84
N LEU A 75 4.75 -23.22 4.75
CA LEU A 75 3.54 -23.76 4.12
C LEU A 75 3.63 -23.67 2.59
N PRO A 76 3.39 -24.76 1.83
CA PRO A 76 3.49 -24.71 0.36
C PRO A 76 2.54 -23.69 -0.28
N SER A 77 3.02 -22.95 -1.27
CA SER A 77 2.20 -21.99 -2.02
C SER A 77 1.00 -22.68 -2.67
N GLY A 78 -0.18 -22.09 -2.55
CA GLY A 78 -1.44 -22.61 -3.10
C GLY A 78 -2.08 -23.74 -2.31
N SER A 79 -1.49 -24.19 -1.20
CA SER A 79 -2.02 -25.31 -0.41
C SER A 79 -3.23 -24.91 0.46
N ALA A 80 -4.04 -25.91 0.84
CA ALA A 80 -5.19 -25.70 1.72
C ALA A 80 -4.77 -25.29 3.15
N GLU A 81 -3.62 -25.80 3.62
CA GLU A 81 -3.01 -25.46 4.90
C GLU A 81 -2.56 -24.00 4.93
N LEU A 82 -1.93 -23.51 3.85
CA LEU A 82 -1.58 -22.10 3.72
C LEU A 82 -2.82 -21.21 3.78
N LYS A 83 -3.87 -21.57 3.02
CA LYS A 83 -5.14 -20.83 3.05
C LYS A 83 -5.72 -20.76 4.46
N THR A 84 -5.80 -21.90 5.14
CA THR A 84 -6.34 -22.00 6.50
C THR A 84 -5.52 -21.17 7.49
N PHE A 85 -4.19 -21.25 7.41
CA PHE A 85 -3.29 -20.46 8.24
C PHE A 85 -3.52 -18.96 8.04
N LEU A 86 -3.57 -18.47 6.80
CA LEU A 86 -3.78 -17.04 6.51
C LEU A 86 -5.16 -16.58 7.01
N GLU A 87 -6.22 -17.35 6.82
CA GLU A 87 -7.56 -16.99 7.32
C GLU A 87 -7.63 -16.90 8.85
N GLN A 88 -6.83 -17.71 9.55
CA GLN A 88 -6.74 -17.69 11.01
C GLN A 88 -5.84 -16.56 11.53
N LYS A 89 -4.69 -16.33 10.87
CA LYS A 89 -3.62 -15.48 11.38
C LYS A 89 -3.64 -14.06 10.81
N MET A 90 -4.44 -13.76 9.80
CA MET A 90 -4.56 -12.40 9.27
C MET A 90 -5.99 -12.05 8.84
N ASP A 91 -6.29 -10.76 8.73
CA ASP A 91 -7.47 -10.30 8.01
C ASP A 91 -7.18 -10.23 6.51
N VAL A 92 -7.35 -11.39 5.83
CA VAL A 92 -7.13 -11.52 4.38
C VAL A 92 -8.03 -10.56 3.59
N ASP A 93 -9.27 -10.37 4.02
CA ASP A 93 -10.21 -9.48 3.32
C ASP A 93 -9.73 -8.03 3.34
N LEU A 94 -9.34 -7.54 4.52
CA LEU A 94 -8.77 -6.20 4.67
C LEU A 94 -7.53 -6.04 3.79
N PHE A 95 -6.61 -7.01 3.83
CA PHE A 95 -5.40 -6.98 3.02
C PHE A 95 -5.73 -6.87 1.53
N LEU A 96 -6.61 -7.73 1.01
CA LEU A 96 -6.97 -7.73 -0.41
C LEU A 96 -7.67 -6.43 -0.84
N ARG A 97 -8.51 -5.84 0.02
CA ARG A 97 -9.15 -4.55 -0.26
C ARG A 97 -8.14 -3.41 -0.27
N ALA A 98 -7.25 -3.35 0.73
CA ALA A 98 -6.18 -2.36 0.79
C ALA A 98 -5.33 -2.44 -0.48
N TYR A 99 -4.89 -3.64 -0.85
CA TYR A 99 -4.08 -3.85 -2.05
C TYR A 99 -4.79 -3.52 -3.35
N ALA A 100 -6.09 -3.80 -3.46
CA ALA A 100 -6.87 -3.38 -4.62
C ALA A 100 -6.83 -1.84 -4.76
N VAL A 101 -6.91 -1.11 -3.64
CA VAL A 101 -6.75 0.34 -3.65
C VAL A 101 -5.31 0.74 -4.01
N ASN A 102 -4.28 0.17 -3.37
CA ASN A 102 -2.86 0.45 -3.67
C ASN A 102 -2.59 0.46 -5.17
N VAL A 103 -2.91 -0.66 -5.83
CA VAL A 103 -2.58 -0.80 -7.24
C VAL A 103 -3.44 0.10 -8.11
N MET A 104 -4.72 0.33 -7.75
CA MET A 104 -5.63 1.18 -8.52
C MET A 104 -5.20 2.64 -8.49
N VAL A 105 -4.79 3.18 -7.35
CA VAL A 105 -4.27 4.55 -7.29
C VAL A 105 -2.83 4.65 -7.80
N GLY A 106 -2.17 3.53 -8.10
CA GLY A 106 -0.81 3.52 -8.62
C GLY A 106 0.29 3.70 -7.57
N MET A 107 0.04 3.27 -6.33
CA MET A 107 0.98 3.38 -5.21
C MET A 107 2.16 2.42 -5.40
N TRP A 108 3.24 2.92 -6.02
CA TRP A 108 4.43 2.13 -6.34
C TRP A 108 5.39 2.00 -5.15
N ASP A 109 5.38 2.96 -4.23
CA ASP A 109 6.25 2.96 -3.04
C ASP A 109 5.67 2.10 -1.90
N ASP A 110 4.97 1.01 -2.25
CA ASP A 110 4.26 0.13 -1.32
C ASP A 110 5.06 -1.11 -0.92
N TYR A 111 4.45 -2.01 -0.13
CA TYR A 111 5.07 -3.27 0.25
C TYR A 111 5.39 -4.18 -0.95
N TRP A 112 4.55 -4.23 -1.98
CA TRP A 112 4.68 -5.25 -3.03
C TRP A 112 5.78 -4.88 -4.03
N PHE A 113 5.86 -3.63 -4.45
CA PHE A 113 6.90 -3.18 -5.36
C PHE A 113 8.18 -2.76 -4.60
N ASN A 114 8.10 -1.74 -3.74
CA ASN A 114 9.27 -1.10 -3.12
C ASN A 114 9.55 -1.49 -1.65
N THR A 115 8.78 -2.41 -1.07
CA THR A 115 8.93 -2.85 0.35
C THR A 115 8.85 -1.72 1.36
N ASN A 116 7.91 -0.79 1.16
CA ASN A 116 7.82 0.44 1.95
C ASN A 116 6.36 0.87 2.25
N ASN A 117 6.21 1.93 3.06
CA ASN A 117 4.97 2.68 3.33
C ASN A 117 3.76 1.83 3.73
N PHE A 118 3.93 1.04 4.78
CA PHE A 118 2.81 0.40 5.44
C PHE A 118 3.03 0.31 6.95
N TYR A 119 1.92 0.11 7.64
CA TYR A 119 1.90 -0.35 9.01
C TYR A 119 1.29 -1.74 9.03
N PHE A 120 1.54 -2.47 10.11
CA PHE A 120 0.73 -3.63 10.43
C PHE A 120 0.53 -3.72 11.93
N TYR A 121 -0.61 -4.28 12.30
CA TYR A 121 -0.99 -4.47 13.68
C TYR A 121 -1.21 -5.95 13.95
N PHE A 122 -0.61 -6.46 15.02
CA PHE A 122 -1.02 -7.71 15.62
C PHE A 122 -1.91 -7.43 16.81
N ASP A 123 -3.14 -7.94 16.80
CA ASP A 123 -4.00 -7.88 17.99
C ASP A 123 -3.49 -8.81 19.11
N THR A 124 -4.14 -8.76 20.28
CA THR A 124 -3.79 -9.59 21.44
C THR A 124 -4.01 -11.09 21.22
N ASN A 125 -4.79 -11.49 20.21
CA ASN A 125 -4.95 -12.88 19.79
C ASN A 125 -3.90 -13.31 18.74
N GLY A 126 -3.04 -12.39 18.32
CA GLY A 126 -2.00 -12.62 17.32
C GLY A 126 -2.48 -12.59 15.88
N LYS A 127 -3.64 -11.97 15.60
CA LYS A 127 -4.13 -11.75 14.23
C LYS A 127 -3.49 -10.51 13.62
N PHE A 128 -2.97 -10.65 12.40
CA PHE A 128 -2.29 -9.62 11.62
C PHE A 128 -3.28 -8.80 10.78
N TYR A 129 -3.09 -7.49 10.80
CA TYR A 129 -3.88 -6.51 10.03
C TYR A 129 -2.94 -5.59 9.28
N PHE A 130 -3.09 -5.54 7.95
CA PHE A 130 -2.33 -4.63 7.11
C PHE A 130 -2.96 -3.25 7.06
N ILE A 131 -2.13 -2.22 7.13
CA ILE A 131 -2.56 -0.82 7.15
C ILE A 131 -1.73 -0.07 6.10
N PRO A 132 -2.32 0.34 4.96
CA PRO A 132 -1.62 1.14 3.98
C PRO A 132 -1.27 2.52 4.54
N TYR A 133 -0.17 3.12 4.09
CA TYR A 133 0.30 4.42 4.54
C TYR A 133 0.94 5.21 3.40
N ASP A 134 1.02 6.53 3.54
CA ASP A 134 1.74 7.47 2.67
C ASP A 134 1.38 7.43 1.16
N TYR A 135 0.22 8.00 0.80
CA TYR A 135 -0.33 7.92 -0.57
C TYR A 135 -0.02 9.16 -1.43
N ASP A 136 1.00 9.91 -1.06
CA ASP A 136 1.49 11.07 -1.81
C ASP A 136 2.00 10.68 -3.22
N ASN A 137 2.60 9.49 -3.34
CA ASN A 137 3.17 8.95 -4.57
C ASN A 137 2.18 8.12 -5.40
N THR A 138 1.08 8.75 -5.79
CA THR A 138 -0.04 8.10 -6.50
C THR A 138 -0.50 8.89 -7.73
N LEU A 139 -1.49 8.34 -8.44
CA LEU A 139 -2.20 8.97 -9.55
C LEU A 139 -1.31 9.46 -10.71
N GLY A 140 -0.23 8.73 -10.98
CA GLY A 140 0.71 8.98 -12.07
C GLY A 140 2.08 9.45 -11.61
N THR A 141 2.21 9.90 -10.35
CA THR A 141 3.52 10.10 -9.71
C THR A 141 4.12 8.75 -9.37
N SER A 142 5.14 8.32 -10.13
CA SER A 142 5.82 7.04 -9.89
C SER A 142 7.31 7.08 -10.21
N SER A 143 8.04 6.08 -9.70
CA SER A 143 9.40 5.74 -10.12
C SER A 143 9.52 4.23 -10.32
N GLY A 144 10.44 3.80 -11.18
CA GLY A 144 10.71 2.39 -11.46
C GLY A 144 9.64 1.63 -12.27
N MET A 145 8.43 2.18 -12.45
CA MET A 145 7.35 1.56 -13.22
C MET A 145 6.36 2.58 -13.78
N ASN A 146 5.66 2.26 -14.86
CA ASN A 146 4.49 3.06 -15.27
C ASN A 146 3.26 2.59 -14.47
N SER A 147 2.96 3.30 -13.39
CA SER A 147 1.91 2.93 -12.42
C SER A 147 0.49 2.87 -13.01
N GLY A 148 0.22 3.61 -14.09
CA GLY A 148 -1.09 3.59 -14.77
C GLY A 148 -1.31 2.37 -15.66
N THR A 149 -0.25 1.76 -16.20
CA THR A 149 -0.34 0.60 -17.10
C THR A 149 0.24 -0.68 -16.54
N GLN A 150 0.92 -0.66 -15.38
CA GLN A 150 1.43 -1.87 -14.77
C GLN A 150 0.31 -2.89 -14.52
N ASP A 151 0.60 -4.15 -14.85
CA ASP A 151 -0.27 -5.28 -14.56
C ASP A 151 -0.53 -5.41 -13.06
N MET A 152 -1.79 -5.28 -12.67
CA MET A 152 -2.25 -5.34 -11.28
C MET A 152 -2.16 -6.74 -10.64
N LEU A 153 -1.97 -7.80 -11.45
CA LEU A 153 -1.69 -9.15 -10.95
C LEU A 153 -0.18 -9.42 -10.80
N ASN A 154 0.66 -8.55 -11.36
CA ASN A 154 2.12 -8.61 -11.32
C ASN A 154 2.68 -7.22 -10.96
N TRP A 155 2.10 -6.59 -9.93
CA TRP A 155 2.44 -5.22 -9.53
C TRP A 155 3.90 -5.13 -9.06
N GLY A 156 4.33 -6.08 -8.24
CA GLY A 156 5.72 -6.31 -7.87
C GLY A 156 6.10 -7.78 -7.97
N ALA A 157 7.22 -8.16 -7.35
CA ALA A 157 7.70 -9.53 -7.37
C ALA A 157 6.70 -10.52 -6.73
N LEU A 158 6.65 -11.74 -7.25
CA LEU A 158 5.86 -12.87 -6.73
C LEU A 158 6.77 -14.04 -6.35
N ASP A 159 7.94 -13.72 -5.81
CA ASP A 159 8.95 -14.66 -5.31
C ASP A 159 9.14 -14.50 -3.79
N ASP A 160 10.12 -15.19 -3.23
CA ASP A 160 10.36 -15.17 -1.77
C ASP A 160 10.83 -13.81 -1.27
N SER A 161 11.27 -12.89 -2.15
CA SER A 161 11.56 -11.53 -1.74
C SER A 161 10.31 -10.74 -1.37
N ARG A 162 9.10 -11.17 -1.79
CA ARG A 162 7.76 -10.58 -1.52
C ARG A 162 6.83 -11.68 -0.96
N LEU A 163 7.29 -12.34 0.09
CA LEU A 163 6.73 -13.61 0.57
C LEU A 163 5.22 -13.54 0.85
N LEU A 164 4.74 -12.54 1.58
CA LEU A 164 3.31 -12.43 1.92
C LEU A 164 2.45 -12.34 0.65
N MET A 165 2.87 -11.51 -0.31
CA MET A 165 2.14 -11.35 -1.56
C MET A 165 2.20 -12.60 -2.43
N LYS A 166 3.38 -13.24 -2.57
CA LYS A 166 3.52 -14.55 -3.24
C LYS A 166 2.55 -15.58 -2.68
N LYS A 167 2.48 -15.70 -1.35
CA LYS A 167 1.63 -16.68 -0.66
C LYS A 167 0.14 -16.37 -0.89
N ILE A 168 -0.29 -15.12 -0.73
CA ILE A 168 -1.67 -14.71 -0.95
C ILE A 168 -2.09 -14.95 -2.41
N MET A 169 -1.29 -14.50 -3.37
CA MET A 169 -1.61 -14.59 -4.81
C MET A 169 -1.55 -16.02 -5.35
N SER A 170 -0.87 -16.94 -4.64
CA SER A 170 -0.86 -18.37 -4.97
C SER A 170 -2.19 -19.08 -4.69
N ILE A 171 -3.08 -18.49 -3.88
CA ILE A 171 -4.38 -19.07 -3.55
C ILE A 171 -5.44 -18.53 -4.51
N THR A 172 -5.97 -19.39 -5.38
CA THR A 172 -6.94 -19.02 -6.44
C THR A 172 -8.15 -18.26 -5.90
N ALA A 173 -8.70 -18.67 -4.75
CA ALA A 173 -9.83 -17.97 -4.13
C ALA A 173 -9.50 -16.52 -3.76
N PHE A 174 -8.32 -16.27 -3.17
CA PHE A 174 -7.89 -14.92 -2.81
C PHE A 174 -7.58 -14.08 -4.04
N LYS A 175 -6.91 -14.66 -5.05
CA LYS A 175 -6.66 -13.99 -6.33
C LYS A 175 -7.96 -13.58 -7.02
N ASN A 176 -8.99 -14.43 -7.01
CA ASN A 176 -10.30 -14.11 -7.56
C ASN A 176 -11.02 -13.00 -6.77
N GLN A 177 -10.93 -13.03 -5.43
CA GLN A 177 -11.49 -11.98 -4.58
C GLN A 177 -10.81 -10.63 -4.81
N TYR A 178 -9.48 -10.61 -4.91
CA TYR A 178 -8.69 -9.44 -5.26
C TYR A 178 -9.13 -8.83 -6.61
N LYS A 179 -9.27 -9.68 -7.63
CA LYS A 179 -9.80 -9.28 -8.94
C LYS A 179 -11.19 -8.64 -8.81
N ALA A 180 -12.07 -9.23 -8.00
CA ALA A 180 -13.41 -8.69 -7.78
C ALA A 180 -13.37 -7.29 -7.13
N TYR A 181 -12.47 -7.04 -6.17
CA TYR A 181 -12.33 -5.71 -5.55
C TYR A 181 -11.83 -4.63 -6.51
N ILE A 182 -10.88 -4.96 -7.38
CA ILE A 182 -10.45 -4.02 -8.44
C ILE A 182 -11.62 -3.69 -9.38
N LYS A 183 -12.42 -4.70 -9.79
CA LYS A 183 -13.61 -4.47 -10.61
C LYS A 183 -14.67 -3.64 -9.89
N GLU A 184 -14.84 -3.84 -8.58
CA GLU A 184 -15.74 -3.05 -7.75
C GLU A 184 -15.31 -1.58 -7.71
N LEU A 185 -14.02 -1.30 -7.56
CA LEU A 185 -13.46 0.06 -7.56
C LEU A 185 -13.68 0.76 -8.91
N ALA A 186 -13.44 0.06 -10.02
CA ALA A 186 -13.56 0.58 -11.38
C ALA A 186 -15.00 0.63 -11.92
N ASN A 187 -15.98 0.07 -11.20
CA ASN A 187 -17.36 0.06 -11.66
C ASN A 187 -17.94 1.48 -11.68
N ALA A 188 -18.35 1.94 -12.87
CA ALA A 188 -18.91 3.28 -13.08
C ALA A 188 -20.18 3.58 -12.25
N ASN A 189 -20.89 2.56 -11.80
CA ASN A 189 -22.06 2.73 -10.93
C ASN A 189 -21.67 3.11 -9.49
N ASN A 190 -20.44 2.80 -9.06
CA ASN A 190 -19.91 3.18 -7.75
C ASN A 190 -19.26 4.56 -7.78
N ASP A 191 -19.11 5.18 -6.62
CA ASP A 191 -18.41 6.47 -6.46
C ASP A 191 -16.97 6.27 -5.98
N LEU A 192 -16.27 5.26 -6.47
CA LEU A 192 -14.93 4.92 -5.98
C LEU A 192 -13.84 5.46 -6.92
N PHE A 193 -13.64 4.80 -8.07
CA PHE A 193 -12.56 5.10 -9.02
C PHE A 193 -13.04 5.45 -10.43
N ASP A 194 -14.34 5.71 -10.63
CA ASP A 194 -14.85 6.21 -11.92
C ASP A 194 -14.15 7.53 -12.30
N THR A 195 -13.85 7.71 -13.59
CA THR A 195 -13.08 8.88 -14.08
C THR A 195 -13.80 10.20 -13.78
N ASN A 196 -15.08 10.31 -14.14
CA ASN A 196 -15.81 11.57 -14.02
C ASN A 196 -16.07 11.90 -12.54
N LYS A 197 -16.42 10.90 -11.74
CA LYS A 197 -16.64 11.07 -10.30
C LYS A 197 -15.35 11.42 -9.55
N SER A 198 -14.23 10.79 -9.91
CA SER A 198 -12.92 11.11 -9.33
C SER A 198 -12.49 12.54 -9.69
N ILE A 199 -12.66 12.96 -10.94
CA ILE A 199 -12.41 14.34 -11.38
C ILE A 199 -13.26 15.33 -10.58
N ALA A 200 -14.56 15.05 -10.40
CA ALA A 200 -15.45 15.91 -9.64
C ALA A 200 -14.99 16.06 -8.17
N ARG A 201 -14.61 14.95 -7.52
CA ARG A 201 -14.09 14.94 -6.15
C ARG A 201 -12.80 15.73 -6.01
N ILE A 202 -11.84 15.54 -6.91
CA ILE A 202 -10.55 16.23 -6.87
C ILE A 202 -10.73 17.74 -7.08
N LYS A 203 -11.64 18.15 -7.99
CA LYS A 203 -11.99 19.56 -8.15
C LYS A 203 -12.57 20.18 -6.88
N GLN A 204 -13.39 19.44 -6.12
CA GLN A 204 -13.89 19.91 -4.83
C GLN A 204 -12.74 20.10 -3.84
N TRP A 205 -11.79 19.17 -3.76
CA TRP A 205 -10.62 19.31 -2.90
C TRP A 205 -9.74 20.50 -3.31
N HIS A 206 -9.47 20.69 -4.60
CA HIS A 206 -8.74 21.86 -5.10
C HIS A 206 -9.43 23.18 -4.71
N ALA A 207 -10.76 23.24 -4.81
CA ALA A 207 -11.52 24.42 -4.40
C ALA A 207 -11.43 24.68 -2.89
N MET A 208 -11.43 23.64 -2.05
CA MET A 208 -11.31 23.79 -0.59
C MET A 208 -9.97 24.40 -0.16
N ILE A 209 -8.88 24.10 -0.87
CA ILE A 209 -7.54 24.56 -0.53
C ILE A 209 -7.07 25.77 -1.35
N GLY A 210 -7.81 26.14 -2.40
CA GLY A 210 -7.40 27.13 -3.40
C GLY A 210 -6.94 28.47 -2.82
N ASP A 211 -7.72 29.02 -1.88
CA ASP A 211 -7.44 30.31 -1.25
C ASP A 211 -6.23 30.26 -0.28
N TYR A 212 -5.71 29.07 0.03
CA TYR A 212 -4.62 28.83 0.97
C TYR A 212 -3.29 28.43 0.29
N ILE A 213 -3.26 28.38 -1.05
CA ILE A 213 -2.06 27.98 -1.80
C ILE A 213 -0.95 29.03 -1.66
N VAL A 214 -1.30 30.32 -1.73
CA VAL A 214 -0.35 31.42 -1.57
C VAL A 214 0.12 31.46 -0.13
N ASN A 215 1.44 31.48 0.09
CA ASN A 215 2.04 31.36 1.40
C ASN A 215 3.29 32.24 1.55
N ASP A 216 3.76 32.39 2.79
CA ASP A 216 4.84 33.31 3.15
C ASP A 216 6.24 32.87 2.68
N THR A 217 6.42 31.62 2.21
CA THR A 217 7.71 31.14 1.71
C THR A 217 7.93 31.47 0.23
N ASN A 218 6.87 31.88 -0.49
CA ASN A 218 6.85 32.02 -1.94
C ASN A 218 7.22 30.74 -2.72
N GLU A 219 7.14 29.58 -2.07
CA GLU A 219 7.40 28.27 -2.68
C GLU A 219 6.07 27.51 -2.85
N ASP A 220 5.99 26.65 -3.88
CA ASP A 220 4.86 25.74 -4.13
C ASP A 220 3.46 26.39 -4.16
N MET A 221 3.37 27.64 -4.64
CA MET A 221 2.14 28.44 -4.69
C MET A 221 1.22 28.12 -5.88
N LEU A 222 1.20 26.87 -6.37
CA LEU A 222 0.34 26.45 -7.48
C LEU A 222 -0.11 25.00 -7.32
N ILE A 223 -1.37 24.72 -7.68
CA ILE A 223 -1.83 23.35 -7.92
C ILE A 223 -1.72 23.06 -9.42
N GLU A 224 -0.82 22.15 -9.78
CA GLU A 224 -0.66 21.69 -11.16
C GLU A 224 -1.35 20.35 -11.39
N ASP A 225 -2.00 20.18 -12.55
CA ASP A 225 -2.48 18.87 -13.02
C ASP A 225 -1.33 18.09 -13.67
N LYS A 226 -0.29 17.77 -12.89
CA LYS A 226 0.89 17.04 -13.34
C LYS A 226 1.47 16.17 -12.21
N PRO A 227 2.11 15.04 -12.55
CA PRO A 227 2.90 14.27 -11.60
C PRO A 227 4.12 15.05 -11.12
N ALA A 228 4.73 14.59 -10.03
CA ALA A 228 5.98 15.16 -9.53
C ALA A 228 7.10 15.10 -10.59
N SER A 229 7.94 16.14 -10.63
CA SER A 229 8.96 16.32 -11.67
C SER A 229 10.06 15.26 -11.69
N TRP A 230 10.29 14.59 -10.55
CA TRP A 230 11.22 13.46 -10.44
C TRP A 230 10.63 12.15 -10.98
N GLY A 231 9.33 12.11 -11.24
CA GLY A 231 8.63 10.90 -11.66
C GLY A 231 8.94 10.46 -13.08
N ASN A 232 8.72 9.17 -13.36
CA ASN A 232 9.01 8.57 -14.66
C ASN A 232 7.86 8.67 -15.69
N ALA A 233 6.73 9.28 -15.32
CA ALA A 233 5.50 9.30 -16.12
C ALA A 233 4.85 10.70 -16.19
N GLY A 234 5.64 11.74 -16.47
CA GLY A 234 5.20 13.15 -16.50
C GLY A 234 4.09 13.51 -17.50
N PHE A 235 3.66 12.56 -18.34
CA PHE A 235 2.54 12.69 -19.28
C PHE A 235 1.16 12.43 -18.65
N TYR A 236 1.08 11.93 -17.42
CA TYR A 236 -0.22 11.72 -16.79
C TYR A 236 -0.92 13.03 -16.42
N ARG A 237 -2.24 13.04 -16.52
CA ARG A 237 -3.16 14.10 -16.10
C ARG A 237 -4.31 13.48 -15.33
N LEU A 238 -4.92 14.26 -14.45
CA LEU A 238 -6.12 13.89 -13.72
C LEU A 238 -7.37 14.39 -14.45
N PHE A 239 -7.31 15.57 -15.08
CA PHE A 239 -8.49 16.21 -15.69
C PHE A 239 -8.63 16.00 -17.20
N THR A 240 -7.51 15.83 -17.90
CA THR A 240 -7.47 15.74 -19.36
C THR A 240 -6.75 14.47 -19.81
N GLY A 241 -6.51 14.33 -21.11
CA GLY A 241 -5.76 13.21 -21.69
C GLY A 241 -6.61 12.02 -22.14
N ASP A 242 -5.95 11.17 -22.93
CA ASP A 242 -6.51 9.94 -23.47
C ASP A 242 -6.39 8.75 -22.50
N ASP A 243 -6.54 7.52 -22.98
CA ASP A 243 -6.43 6.29 -22.21
C ASP A 243 -5.23 5.43 -22.64
N LYS A 244 -4.22 6.04 -23.28
CA LYS A 244 -3.11 5.35 -23.96
C LYS A 244 -1.84 5.26 -23.12
N GLY A 245 -1.88 5.73 -21.87
CA GLY A 245 -0.79 5.59 -20.91
C GLY A 245 0.54 6.21 -21.37
N GLY A 246 0.48 7.35 -22.05
CA GLY A 246 1.65 8.11 -22.52
C GLY A 246 2.06 7.84 -23.96
N ASN A 247 1.51 6.81 -24.60
CA ASN A 247 1.91 6.42 -25.96
C ASN A 247 1.46 7.40 -27.06
N ALA A 248 0.54 8.31 -26.76
CA ALA A 248 0.01 9.30 -27.70
C ALA A 248 -0.08 10.71 -27.09
N GLY A 249 0.83 11.02 -26.16
CA GLY A 249 0.88 12.30 -25.44
C GLY A 249 0.25 12.20 -24.05
N ASP A 250 -0.39 13.29 -23.62
CA ASP A 250 -0.99 13.38 -22.29
C ASP A 250 -2.11 12.33 -22.10
N ALA A 251 -2.00 11.56 -21.03
CA ALA A 251 -2.94 10.48 -20.71
C ALA A 251 -3.67 10.75 -19.40
N ASN A 252 -4.95 10.45 -19.34
CA ASN A 252 -5.70 10.50 -18.10
C ASN A 252 -5.38 9.26 -17.25
N PHE A 253 -4.97 9.46 -15.99
CA PHE A 253 -4.59 8.34 -15.12
C PHE A 253 -5.77 7.38 -14.89
N PHE A 254 -6.95 7.89 -14.55
CA PHE A 254 -8.14 7.07 -14.26
C PHE A 254 -8.57 6.27 -15.49
N LYS A 255 -8.66 6.89 -16.67
CA LYS A 255 -9.04 6.18 -17.91
C LYS A 255 -8.03 5.10 -18.25
N THR A 256 -6.73 5.43 -18.18
CA THR A 256 -5.65 4.48 -18.47
C THR A 256 -5.70 3.30 -17.52
N LYS A 257 -5.90 3.56 -16.22
CA LYS A 257 -5.91 2.51 -15.20
C LYS A 257 -7.13 1.60 -15.29
N ILE A 258 -8.31 2.16 -15.53
CA ILE A 258 -9.52 1.34 -15.75
C ILE A 258 -9.33 0.45 -16.98
N LYS A 259 -8.76 0.98 -18.06
CA LYS A 259 -8.50 0.23 -19.29
C LYS A 259 -7.48 -0.90 -19.12
N SER A 260 -6.53 -0.78 -18.19
CA SER A 260 -5.53 -1.82 -17.94
C SER A 260 -6.09 -3.05 -17.21
N ILE A 261 -7.36 -3.02 -16.79
CA ILE A 261 -8.08 -4.20 -16.28
C ILE A 261 -8.54 -5.06 -17.48
N THR A 262 -7.76 -6.06 -17.85
CA THR A 262 -8.00 -6.90 -19.05
C THR A 262 -8.72 -8.23 -18.76
N TRP A 263 -9.13 -8.47 -17.51
CA TRP A 263 -9.57 -9.78 -17.00
C TRP A 263 -10.84 -9.72 -16.17
#